data_AF-A0A6G1CP70-F1
#
_entry.id   AF-A0A6G1CP70-F1
#
_cell.length_a   1.000
_cell.length_b   1.000
_cell.length_c   1.000
_cell.angle_alpha   90.00
_cell.angle_beta   90.00
_cell.angle_gamma   90.00
#
_symmetry.space_group_name_H-M   'P 1'
#
loop_
_entity.id
_entity.type
_entity.pdbx_description
1 polymer ?
#
loop_
_entity_poly.entity_id
_entity_poly.type
_entity_poly.pdbx_seq_one_letter_code
_entity_poly.pdbx_strand_id
1 'polypeptide(L)'
;MPNLECRMYEPRFPEVDAAVMIQVKHIADMGAYVSLLEYNNIEGMILFSELSRRRIRSISSLIKVGRQEPAIVLRVDRDKGYIDLSKRRVSEEEAHACEDRYNKSKLVHSIMRHGQRVAEVRQAEVEHAYAITRS
;
A
#
# COMPACT_ATOMS: atom_id res chain seq x y z
N MET A 1 18.48 14.69 -1.49
CA MET A 1 17.03 14.85 -1.75
C MET A 1 16.28 13.99 -0.73
N PRO A 2 15.45 14.54 0.17
CA PRO A 2 14.60 13.68 0.98
C PRO A 2 13.53 13.11 0.05
N ASN A 3 13.50 11.80 -0.06
CA ASN A 3 12.44 11.06 -0.74
C ASN A 3 11.14 11.45 -0.03
N LEU A 4 10.30 12.31 -0.63
CA LEU A 4 9.01 12.70 -0.07
C LEU A 4 8.01 11.54 -0.24
N GLU A 5 8.30 10.49 0.50
CA GLU A 5 7.43 9.37 0.76
C GLU A 5 6.34 9.85 1.72
N CYS A 6 5.26 10.41 1.17
CA CYS A 6 4.09 10.82 1.94
C CYS A 6 3.43 9.58 2.56
N ARG A 7 3.84 9.22 3.76
CA ARG A 7 3.27 8.11 4.54
C ARG A 7 2.00 8.62 5.24
N MET A 8 0.94 7.83 5.21
CA MET A 8 -0.32 8.19 5.89
C MET A 8 -0.21 8.19 7.42
N TYR A 9 0.78 7.48 7.96
CA TYR A 9 0.98 7.29 9.39
C TYR A 9 2.46 7.51 9.75
N GLU A 10 2.70 8.04 10.95
CA GLU A 10 4.04 8.20 11.55
C GLU A 10 4.86 6.90 11.64
N PRO A 11 4.30 5.75 12.08
CA PRO A 11 5.06 4.51 12.10
C PRO A 11 5.34 4.00 10.70
N ARG A 12 6.60 3.64 10.45
CA ARG A 12 7.07 3.08 9.17
C ARG A 12 6.43 1.74 8.84
N PHE A 13 6.01 0.97 9.85
CA PHE A 13 5.40 -0.33 9.68
C PHE A 13 4.10 -0.43 10.48
N PRO A 14 3.08 -1.16 9.98
CA PRO A 14 1.87 -1.42 10.74
C PRO A 14 2.15 -2.28 11.97
N GLU A 15 1.22 -2.27 12.93
CA GLU A 15 1.23 -3.17 14.06
C GLU A 15 0.74 -4.57 13.66
N VAL A 16 1.17 -5.59 14.41
CA VAL A 16 0.66 -6.94 14.26
C VAL A 16 -0.81 -6.96 14.67
N ASP A 17 -1.63 -7.76 13.97
CA ASP A 17 -3.08 -7.83 14.13
C ASP A 17 -3.85 -6.55 13.70
N ALA A 18 -3.18 -5.61 13.01
CA ALA A 18 -3.85 -4.44 12.46
C ALA A 18 -4.49 -4.74 11.09
N ALA A 19 -5.74 -4.33 10.90
CA ALA A 19 -6.38 -4.31 9.59
C ALA A 19 -5.85 -3.15 8.73
N VAL A 20 -5.37 -3.47 7.53
CA VAL A 20 -4.76 -2.52 6.60
C VAL A 20 -5.27 -2.74 5.17
N MET A 21 -5.32 -1.66 4.40
CA MET A 21 -5.72 -1.71 2.99
C MET A 21 -4.51 -2.05 2.11
N ILE A 22 -4.61 -3.18 1.41
CA ILE A 22 -3.57 -3.63 0.48
C ILE A 22 -4.04 -3.51 -0.96
N GLN A 23 -3.09 -3.47 -1.89
CA GLN A 23 -3.34 -3.63 -3.32
C GLN A 23 -2.54 -4.81 -3.86
N VAL A 24 -3.20 -5.68 -4.61
CA VAL A 24 -2.53 -6.85 -5.20
C VAL A 24 -1.64 -6.38 -6.36
N LYS A 25 -0.34 -6.69 -6.29
CA LYS A 25 0.63 -6.39 -7.36
C LYS A 25 0.77 -7.53 -8.34
N HIS A 26 0.92 -8.75 -7.82
CA HIS A 26 1.15 -9.94 -8.63
C HIS A 26 0.76 -11.20 -7.85
N ILE A 27 0.45 -12.28 -8.55
CA ILE A 27 0.05 -13.55 -7.97
C ILE A 27 1.09 -14.59 -8.38
N ALA A 28 1.69 -15.28 -7.42
CA ALA A 28 2.67 -16.35 -7.63
C ALA A 28 2.12 -17.71 -7.17
N ASP A 29 2.85 -18.79 -7.43
CA ASP A 29 2.45 -20.17 -7.07
C ASP A 29 2.40 -20.44 -5.56
N MET A 30 3.10 -19.66 -4.73
CA MET A 30 3.06 -19.77 -3.26
C MET A 30 2.06 -18.81 -2.58
N GLY A 31 1.65 -17.74 -3.26
CA GLY A 31 0.77 -16.72 -2.68
C GLY A 31 0.60 -15.48 -3.55
N ALA A 32 -0.04 -14.44 -3.00
CA ALA A 32 -0.20 -13.15 -3.66
C ALA A 32 0.75 -12.11 -3.08
N TYR A 33 1.50 -11.44 -3.95
CA TYR A 33 2.29 -10.26 -3.60
C TYR A 33 1.41 -9.03 -3.65
N VAL A 34 1.45 -8.27 -2.56
CA VAL A 34 0.58 -7.13 -2.32
C VAL A 34 1.40 -5.95 -1.82
N SER A 35 0.88 -4.75 -1.98
CA SER A 35 1.51 -3.52 -1.46
C SER A 35 0.56 -2.82 -0.51
N LEU A 36 1.07 -2.41 0.64
CA LEU A 36 0.30 -1.62 1.62
C LEU A 36 0.32 -0.15 1.19
N LEU A 37 -0.79 0.34 0.66
CA LEU A 37 -0.87 1.71 0.14
C LEU A 37 -0.71 2.77 1.24
N GLU A 38 -1.19 2.45 2.44
CA GLU A 38 -1.13 3.35 3.60
C GLU A 38 0.30 3.55 4.12
N TYR A 39 1.15 2.52 4.00
CA TYR A 39 2.50 2.50 4.51
C TYR A 39 3.51 2.58 3.38
N ASN A 40 3.37 3.57 2.49
CA ASN A 40 4.36 3.84 1.44
C ASN A 40 4.61 2.66 0.47
N ASN A 41 3.56 1.91 0.14
CA ASN A 41 3.64 0.77 -0.78
C ASN A 41 4.61 -0.33 -0.32
N ILE A 42 4.80 -0.51 1.00
CA ILE A 42 5.59 -1.63 1.53
C ILE A 42 5.07 -2.93 0.96
N GLU A 43 6.01 -3.82 0.64
CA GLU A 43 5.74 -5.13 0.08
C GLU A 43 5.23 -6.09 1.16
N GLY A 44 4.15 -6.77 0.84
CA GLY A 44 3.56 -7.80 1.66
C GLY A 44 3.26 -9.05 0.84
N MET A 45 3.10 -10.16 1.54
CA MET A 45 2.71 -11.44 0.95
C MET A 45 1.50 -12.01 1.69
N ILE A 46 0.55 -12.53 0.92
CA ILE A 46 -0.55 -13.34 1.44
C ILE A 46 -0.35 -14.77 0.95
N LEU A 47 -0.18 -15.71 1.89
CA LEU A 47 -0.15 -17.14 1.60
C LEU A 47 -1.51 -17.66 1.14
N PHE A 48 -1.54 -18.65 0.24
CA PHE A 48 -2.81 -19.25 -0.19
C PHE A 48 -3.65 -19.84 0.94
N SER A 49 -2.99 -20.42 1.95
CA SER A 49 -3.65 -20.93 3.16
C SER A 49 -4.38 -19.83 3.96
N GLU A 50 -3.91 -18.59 3.85
CA GLU A 50 -4.48 -17.41 4.52
C GLU A 50 -5.46 -16.64 3.63
N LEU A 51 -5.66 -17.09 2.39
CA LEU A 51 -6.53 -16.49 1.38
C LEU A 51 -7.92 -17.16 1.37
N SER A 52 -7.97 -18.49 1.52
CA SER A 52 -9.22 -19.23 1.67
C SER A 52 -9.01 -20.57 2.38
N ARG A 53 -10.01 -21.01 3.16
CA ARG A 53 -9.99 -22.34 3.81
C ARG A 53 -10.20 -23.51 2.85
N ARG A 54 -10.63 -23.25 1.61
CA ARG A 54 -10.95 -24.27 0.60
C ARG A 54 -9.87 -24.38 -0.47
N ARG A 55 -9.73 -25.57 -1.07
CA ARG A 55 -8.84 -25.82 -2.21
C ARG A 55 -9.26 -24.91 -3.38
N ILE A 56 -8.40 -23.98 -3.75
CA ILE A 56 -8.68 -22.98 -4.77
C ILE A 56 -8.49 -23.62 -6.15
N ARG A 57 -9.55 -23.68 -6.97
CA ARG A 57 -9.47 -24.15 -8.38
C ARG A 57 -8.96 -23.05 -9.32
N SER A 58 -9.24 -21.79 -9.01
CA SER A 58 -8.86 -20.64 -9.84
C SER A 58 -8.57 -19.42 -8.97
N ILE A 59 -7.30 -19.07 -8.83
CA ILE A 59 -6.84 -17.96 -7.99
C ILE A 59 -7.26 -16.61 -8.58
N SER A 60 -7.23 -16.47 -9.91
CA SER A 60 -7.62 -15.25 -10.63
C SER A 60 -9.08 -14.80 -10.39
N SER A 61 -9.94 -15.70 -9.94
CA SER A 61 -11.34 -15.35 -9.62
C SER A 61 -11.50 -14.81 -8.20
N LEU A 62 -10.59 -15.14 -7.28
CA LEU A 62 -10.63 -14.72 -5.88
C LEU A 62 -9.86 -13.42 -5.66
N ILE A 63 -8.69 -13.31 -6.29
CA ILE A 63 -7.85 -12.13 -6.21
C ILE A 63 -7.53 -11.67 -7.63
N LYS A 64 -7.75 -10.37 -7.87
CA LYS A 64 -7.44 -9.72 -9.13
C LYS A 64 -6.31 -8.73 -8.93
N VAL A 65 -5.30 -8.81 -9.78
CA VAL A 65 -4.19 -7.85 -9.78
C VAL A 65 -4.74 -6.43 -9.93
N GLY A 66 -4.23 -5.51 -9.12
CA GLY A 66 -4.63 -4.11 -9.06
C GLY A 66 -5.85 -3.83 -8.15
N ARG A 67 -6.56 -4.86 -7.68
CA ARG A 67 -7.68 -4.69 -6.75
C ARG A 67 -7.17 -4.39 -5.35
N GLN A 68 -7.91 -3.54 -4.64
CA GLN A 68 -7.67 -3.21 -3.24
C GLN A 68 -8.55 -4.08 -2.34
N GLU A 69 -7.98 -4.71 -1.32
CA GLU A 69 -8.71 -5.55 -0.37
C GLU A 69 -8.18 -5.39 1.05
N PRO A 70 -9.03 -5.53 2.09
CA PRO A 70 -8.58 -5.42 3.47
C PRO A 70 -7.90 -6.73 3.89
N ALA A 71 -6.78 -6.61 4.58
CA ALA A 71 -6.04 -7.73 5.14
C ALA A 71 -5.50 -7.38 6.53
N ILE A 72 -5.34 -8.39 7.39
CA ILE A 72 -4.75 -8.22 8.71
C ILE A 72 -3.27 -8.58 8.65
N VAL A 73 -2.46 -7.84 9.41
CA VAL A 73 -1.03 -8.11 9.53
C VAL A 73 -0.79 -9.27 10.49
N LEU A 74 -0.19 -10.36 10.02
CA LEU A 74 0.20 -11.47 10.88
C LEU A 74 1.56 -11.26 11.52
N ARG A 75 2.51 -10.76 10.72
CA ARG A 75 3.90 -10.62 11.13
C ARG A 75 4.57 -9.53 10.31
N VAL A 76 5.44 -8.78 10.95
CA VAL A 76 6.22 -7.70 10.35
C VAL A 76 7.70 -8.00 10.55
N ASP A 77 8.42 -8.14 9.45
CA ASP A 77 9.86 -8.29 9.46
C ASP A 77 10.50 -6.93 9.11
N ARG A 78 10.85 -6.17 10.15
CA ARG A 78 11.35 -4.78 10.04
C ARG A 78 12.72 -4.67 9.37
N ASP A 79 13.49 -5.75 9.40
CA ASP A 79 14.84 -5.83 8.85
C ASP A 79 14.82 -5.93 7.32
N LYS A 80 14.00 -6.86 6.80
CA LYS A 80 13.84 -7.09 5.36
C LYS A 80 12.75 -6.24 4.72
N GLY A 81 11.87 -5.63 5.53
CA GLY A 81 10.74 -4.85 5.05
C GLY A 81 9.58 -5.69 4.49
N TYR A 82 9.51 -6.98 4.84
CA TYR A 82 8.43 -7.88 4.42
C TYR A 82 7.36 -8.00 5.49
N ILE A 83 6.11 -8.07 5.04
CA ILE A 83 4.94 -8.21 5.91
C ILE A 83 4.11 -9.42 5.47
N ASP A 84 3.88 -10.33 6.40
CA ASP A 84 2.95 -11.44 6.20
C ASP A 84 1.54 -10.99 6.55
N LEU A 85 0.62 -11.21 5.63
CA LEU A 85 -0.76 -10.75 5.72
C LEU A 85 -1.73 -11.92 5.60
N SER A 86 -2.90 -11.76 6.21
CA SER A 86 -3.99 -12.73 6.12
C SER A 86 -5.29 -12.05 5.74
N LYS A 87 -6.01 -12.64 4.80
CA LYS A 87 -7.38 -12.22 4.49
C LYS A 87 -8.40 -12.99 5.34
N ARG A 88 -8.05 -14.20 5.78
CA ARG A 88 -8.94 -15.13 6.49
C ARG A 88 -9.27 -14.70 7.92
N ARG A 89 -8.39 -13.94 8.56
CA ARG A 89 -8.53 -13.50 9.95
C ARG A 89 -9.26 -12.16 10.09
N VAL A 90 -9.46 -11.44 9.00
CA VAL A 90 -10.15 -10.15 9.03
C VAL A 90 -11.63 -10.38 9.30
N SER A 91 -12.17 -9.75 10.33
CA SER A 91 -13.61 -9.75 10.59
C SER A 91 -14.32 -8.74 9.68
N GLU A 92 -15.61 -8.92 9.42
CA GLU A 92 -16.39 -7.98 8.60
C GLU A 92 -16.38 -6.57 9.22
N GLU A 93 -16.45 -6.46 10.55
CA GLU A 93 -16.36 -5.20 11.28
C GLU A 93 -15.01 -4.50 11.06
N GLU A 94 -13.90 -5.24 11.12
CA GLU A 94 -12.56 -4.71 10.89
C GLU A 94 -12.33 -4.31 9.44
N ALA A 95 -12.85 -5.12 8.49
CA ALA A 95 -12.81 -4.79 7.08
C ALA A 95 -13.55 -3.48 6.79
N HIS A 96 -14.75 -3.30 7.38
CA HIS A 96 -15.53 -2.06 7.26
C HIS A 96 -14.83 -0.86 7.90
N ALA A 97 -14.28 -1.03 9.11
CA ALA A 97 -13.54 0.02 9.80
C ALA A 97 -12.28 0.43 9.01
N CYS A 98 -11.57 -0.55 8.45
CA CYS A 98 -10.42 -0.32 7.57
C CYS A 98 -10.83 0.42 6.30
N GLU A 99 -11.95 0.04 5.66
CA GLU A 99 -12.44 0.69 4.45
C GLU A 99 -12.82 2.15 4.72
N ASP A 100 -13.53 2.43 5.81
CA ASP A 100 -13.93 3.79 6.19
C ASP A 100 -12.71 4.68 6.48
N ARG A 101 -11.74 4.15 7.23
CA ARG A 101 -10.47 4.84 7.53
C ARG A 101 -9.66 5.09 6.26
N TYR A 102 -9.55 4.08 5.41
CA TYR A 102 -8.84 4.17 4.15
C TYR A 102 -9.50 5.19 3.21
N ASN A 103 -10.83 5.27 3.14
CA ASN A 103 -11.51 6.23 2.27
C ASN A 103 -11.25 7.69 2.69
N LYS A 104 -11.25 7.98 4.01
CA LYS A 104 -10.85 9.28 4.56
C LYS A 104 -9.41 9.64 4.21
N SER A 105 -8.49 8.70 4.43
CA SER A 105 -7.07 8.85 4.12
C SER A 105 -6.82 9.00 2.62
N LYS A 106 -7.50 8.23 1.77
CA LYS A 106 -7.34 8.24 0.30
C LYS A 106 -7.64 9.61 -0.31
N LEU A 107 -8.65 10.32 0.20
CA LEU A 107 -8.96 11.69 -0.22
C LEU A 107 -7.78 12.63 0.07
N VAL A 108 -7.25 12.57 1.30
CA VAL A 108 -6.07 13.36 1.69
C VAL A 108 -4.84 12.98 0.86
N HIS A 109 -4.63 11.68 0.58
CA HIS A 109 -3.55 11.21 -0.27
C HIS A 109 -3.63 11.78 -1.68
N SER A 110 -4.84 11.76 -2.24
CA SER A 110 -5.09 12.20 -3.61
C SER A 110 -4.78 13.68 -3.75
N ILE A 111 -5.21 14.49 -2.78
CA ILE A 111 -4.91 15.93 -2.71
C ILE A 111 -3.40 16.17 -2.55
N MET A 112 -2.73 15.46 -1.63
CA MET A 112 -1.28 15.57 -1.42
C MET A 112 -0.48 15.18 -2.67
N ARG A 113 -0.82 14.04 -3.30
CA ARG A 113 -0.15 13.57 -4.53
C ARG A 113 -0.36 14.54 -5.69
N HIS A 114 -1.54 15.14 -5.80
CA HIS A 114 -1.81 16.15 -6.82
C HIS A 114 -1.01 17.44 -6.55
N GLY A 115 -0.91 17.86 -5.28
CA GLY A 115 -0.09 19.00 -4.86
C GLY A 115 1.41 18.81 -5.11
N GLN A 116 1.94 17.60 -4.90
CA GLN A 116 3.34 17.28 -5.21
C GLN A 116 3.68 17.46 -6.69
N ARG A 117 2.78 17.04 -7.59
CA ARG A 117 2.98 17.20 -9.04
C ARG A 117 3.08 18.67 -9.45
N VAL A 118 2.32 19.56 -8.79
CA VAL A 118 2.38 21.01 -9.04
C VAL A 118 3.66 21.64 -8.45
N ALA A 119 4.14 21.13 -7.32
CA ALA A 119 5.40 21.57 -6.71
C ALA A 119 6.63 21.18 -7.56
N GLU A 120 6.66 19.97 -8.12
CA GLU A 120 7.72 19.53 -9.05
C GLU A 120 7.79 20.40 -10.32
N VAL A 121 6.64 20.81 -10.88
CA VAL A 121 6.60 21.65 -12.08
C VAL A 121 7.16 23.06 -11.83
N ARG A 122 7.02 23.61 -10.62
CA ARG A 122 7.58 24.94 -10.28
C ARG A 122 9.08 24.93 -10.04
N GLN A 123 9.66 23.81 -9.62
CA GLN A 123 11.10 23.70 -9.37
C GLN A 123 11.90 23.66 -10.68
N ALA A 124 11.37 22.94 -11.69
CA ALA A 124 12.01 22.80 -13.00
C ALA A 124 12.17 24.14 -13.76
N GLU A 125 11.19 25.02 -13.65
CA GLU A 125 11.21 26.35 -14.30
C GLU A 125 12.27 27.28 -13.67
N VAL A 126 12.49 27.17 -12.36
CA VAL A 126 13.45 28.02 -11.63
C VAL A 126 14.89 27.59 -11.91
N GLU A 127 15.19 26.29 -11.98
CA GLU A 127 16.53 25.81 -12.35
C GLU A 127 16.88 26.17 -13.80
N HIS A 128 15.91 26.09 -14.72
CA HIS A 128 16.13 26.51 -16.11
C HIS A 128 16.41 28.03 -16.20
N ALA A 129 15.68 28.87 -15.47
CA ALA A 129 15.93 30.32 -15.44
C ALA A 129 17.32 30.69 -14.87
N TYR A 130 17.79 29.97 -13.85
CA TYR A 130 19.13 30.18 -13.28
C TYR A 130 20.26 29.69 -14.20
N ALA A 131 20.02 28.68 -15.03
CA ALA A 131 21.00 28.19 -16.01
C ALA A 131 21.22 29.19 -17.17
N ILE A 132 20.17 29.91 -17.59
CA ILE A 132 20.24 30.87 -18.70
C ILE A 132 20.94 32.18 -18.28
N THR A 133 20.87 32.56 -17.01
CA THR A 133 21.46 33.82 -16.49
C THR A 133 22.96 33.69 -16.15
N ARG A 134 23.52 32.47 -16.24
CA ARG A 134 24.94 32.16 -15.93
C ARG A 134 25.82 31.90 -17.16
N SER A 135 25.31 32.13 -18.38
CA SER A 135 26.07 32.06 -19.64
C SER A 135 26.35 33.46 -20.20
#